data_AF-A0A5Y6PQ94-F1
#
_entry.id   AF-A0A5Y6PQ94-F1
#
_cell.length_a   1.000
_cell.length_b   1.000
_cell.length_c   1.000
_cell.angle_alpha   90.00
_cell.angle_beta   90.00
_cell.angle_gamma   90.00
#
_symmetry.space_group_name_H-M   'P 1'
#
loop_
_entity.id
_entity.type
_entity.pdbx_description
1 polymer ?
#
loop_
_entity_poly.entity_id
_entity_poly.type
_entity_poly.pdbx_seq_one_letter_code
_entity_poly.pdbx_strand_id
1 'polypeptide(L)'
;MSLKNPLVGLVLSITVGLFGVDRFYKGDILLACIKLAFFIIPLFATFAAFIALLDESHSIFIDYFAIFALMFVVASIWKLVDIYLVFVGIKKDNFHKILNFFS
;
A
#
# COMPACT_ATOMS: atom_id res chain seq x y z
N MET A 1 10.56 7.82 -25.35
CA MET A 1 10.51 7.06 -24.09
C MET A 1 10.27 8.05 -22.94
N SER A 2 9.19 7.94 -22.16
CA SER A 2 8.96 8.90 -21.06
C SER A 2 9.67 8.44 -19.78
N LEU A 3 10.58 9.27 -19.27
CA LEU A 3 11.13 9.14 -17.93
C LEU A 3 10.05 9.56 -16.93
N LYS A 4 9.88 8.80 -15.86
CA LYS A 4 8.92 9.12 -14.80
C LYS A 4 9.64 9.86 -13.68
N ASN A 5 9.04 10.91 -13.13
CA ASN A 5 9.64 11.62 -12.00
C ASN A 5 9.51 10.78 -10.70
N PRO A 6 10.62 10.41 -10.03
CA PRO A 6 10.59 9.66 -8.78
C PRO A 6 9.91 10.41 -7.63
N LEU A 7 10.00 11.75 -7.59
CA LEU A 7 9.37 12.57 -6.57
C LEU A 7 7.84 12.54 -6.70
N VAL A 8 7.31 12.50 -7.93
CA VAL A 8 5.87 12.31 -8.16
C VAL A 8 5.44 10.95 -7.63
N GLY A 9 6.22 9.90 -7.90
CA GLY A 9 5.98 8.57 -7.32
C GLY A 9 5.96 8.59 -5.79
N LEU A 10 6.92 9.27 -5.17
CA LEU A 10 7.01 9.42 -3.71
C LEU A 10 5.80 10.16 -3.12
N VAL A 11 5.43 11.30 -3.70
CA VAL A 11 4.26 12.10 -3.27
C VAL A 11 2.99 11.27 -3.39
N LEU A 12 2.83 10.53 -4.50
CA LEU A 12 1.71 9.61 -4.68
C LEU A 12 1.73 8.51 -3.60
N SER A 13 2.88 7.89 -3.31
CA SER A 13 2.96 6.84 -2.29
C SER A 13 2.56 7.33 -0.88
N ILE A 14 2.92 8.57 -0.54
CA ILE A 14 2.60 9.17 0.77
C ILE A 14 1.11 9.54 0.88
N THR A 15 0.57 10.19 -0.15
CA THR A 15 -0.78 10.78 -0.13
C THR A 15 -1.88 9.78 -0.47
N VAL A 16 -1.74 9.05 -1.58
CA VAL A 16 -2.77 8.18 -2.17
C VAL A 16 -2.27 6.76 -2.47
N GLY A 17 -1.06 6.42 -2.02
CA GLY A 17 -0.39 5.13 -2.29
C GLY A 17 -1.06 3.94 -1.62
N LEU A 18 -1.91 4.19 -0.63
CA LEU A 18 -2.75 3.18 0.00
C LEU A 18 -3.72 2.55 -1.01
N PHE A 19 -4.21 3.33 -1.96
CA PHE A 19 -5.08 2.87 -3.05
C PHE A 19 -4.30 2.28 -4.25
N GLY A 20 -2.96 2.17 -4.15
CA GLY A 20 -2.10 1.64 -5.22
C GLY A 20 -1.79 2.61 -6.37
N VAL A 21 -2.19 3.89 -6.27
CA VAL A 21 -1.99 4.92 -7.31
C VAL A 21 -0.51 5.11 -7.67
N ASP A 22 0.38 4.98 -6.70
CA ASP A 22 1.83 5.05 -6.88
C ASP A 22 2.38 3.89 -7.71
N ARG A 23 1.83 2.69 -7.56
CA ARG A 23 2.17 1.51 -8.37
C ARG A 23 1.60 1.60 -9.78
N PHE A 24 0.39 2.13 -9.94
CA PHE A 24 -0.14 2.49 -11.27
C PHE A 24 0.74 3.53 -11.96
N TYR A 25 1.18 4.56 -11.24
CA TYR A 25 2.11 5.54 -11.77
C TYR A 25 3.45 4.92 -12.15
N LYS A 26 4.03 4.03 -11.34
CA LYS A 26 5.26 3.32 -11.72
C LYS A 26 5.06 2.44 -12.97
N GLY A 27 3.94 1.71 -13.04
CA GLY A 27 3.60 0.75 -14.10
C GLY A 27 3.44 -0.69 -13.60
N ASP A 28 3.53 -0.94 -12.29
CA ASP A 28 3.34 -2.25 -11.67
C ASP A 28 1.85 -2.52 -11.40
N ILE A 29 1.09 -2.85 -12.44
CA ILE A 29 -0.38 -2.99 -12.37
C ILE A 29 -0.81 -4.10 -11.40
N LEU A 30 -0.18 -5.27 -11.47
CA LEU A 30 -0.51 -6.40 -10.60
C LEU A 30 -0.39 -6.02 -9.12
N LEU A 31 0.71 -5.36 -8.75
CA LEU A 31 0.97 -4.96 -7.37
C LEU A 31 0.03 -3.82 -6.94
N ALA A 32 -0.39 -2.97 -7.87
CA ALA A 32 -1.42 -1.95 -7.63
C ALA A 32 -2.78 -2.58 -7.29
N CYS A 33 -3.22 -3.59 -8.07
CA CYS A 33 -4.46 -4.31 -7.80
C CYS A 33 -4.41 -5.08 -6.47
N ILE A 34 -3.28 -5.71 -6.16
CA ILE A 34 -3.08 -6.40 -4.87
C ILE A 34 -3.23 -5.41 -3.71
N LYS A 35 -2.58 -4.24 -3.77
CA LYS A 35 -2.72 -3.20 -2.75
C LYS A 35 -4.19 -2.78 -2.55
N LEU A 36 -4.91 -2.55 -3.65
CA LEU A 36 -6.30 -2.12 -3.61
C LEU A 36 -7.20 -3.19 -2.96
N ALA A 37 -7.02 -4.46 -3.32
CA ALA A 37 -7.73 -5.58 -2.67
C ALA A 37 -7.37 -5.69 -1.17
N PHE A 38 -6.09 -5.55 -0.83
CA PHE A 38 -5.60 -5.57 0.55
C PHE A 38 -6.11 -4.40 1.39
N PHE A 39 -6.52 -3.29 0.76
CA PHE A 39 -7.17 -2.18 1.45
C PHE A 39 -8.68 -2.42 1.62
N ILE A 40 -9.36 -2.89 0.57
CA ILE A 40 -10.82 -3.04 0.56
C ILE A 40 -11.28 -4.21 1.45
N ILE A 41 -10.64 -5.38 1.35
CA ILE A 41 -11.08 -6.60 2.06
C ILE A 41 -11.06 -6.41 3.58
N PRO A 42 -9.96 -5.93 4.20
CA PRO A 42 -9.91 -5.73 5.65
C PRO A 42 -10.84 -4.60 6.11
N LEU A 43 -11.10 -3.59 5.28
CA LEU A 43 -12.05 -2.53 5.60
C LEU A 43 -13.47 -3.10 5.79
N PHE A 44 -13.93 -3.96 4.89
CA PHE A 44 -15.23 -4.62 5.04
C PHE A 44 -15.26 -5.62 6.20
N ALA A 45 -14.20 -6.39 6.40
CA ALA A 45 -14.10 -7.35 7.50
C ALA A 45 -14.15 -6.66 8.87
N THR A 46 -13.41 -5.54 9.03
CA THR A 46 -13.41 -4.76 10.27
C THR A 46 -14.74 -4.06 10.52
N PHE A 47 -15.42 -3.58 9.48
CA PHE A 47 -16.77 -3.03 9.62
C PHE A 47 -17.78 -4.09 10.08
N ALA A 48 -17.75 -5.30 9.49
CA ALA A 48 -18.62 -6.40 9.91
C ALA A 48 -18.34 -6.84 11.35
N ALA A 49 -17.06 -6.96 11.72
CA ALA A 49 -16.64 -7.29 13.08
C ALA A 49 -17.08 -6.23 14.10
N PHE A 50 -17.00 -4.94 13.75
CA PHE A 50 -17.47 -3.85 14.61
C PHE A 50 -18.98 -3.95 14.87
N ILE A 51 -19.79 -4.22 13.84
CA ILE A 51 -21.24 -4.42 14.01
C ILE A 51 -21.53 -5.64 14.90
N ALA A 52 -20.81 -6.74 14.73
CA ALA A 52 -20.96 -7.92 15.59
C ALA A 52 -20.54 -7.66 17.05
N LEU A 53 -19.54 -6.80 17.28
CA LEU A 53 -19.10 -6.39 18.62
C LEU A 53 -20.07 -5.44 19.34
N LEU A 54 -21.03 -4.85 18.64
CA LEU A 54 -22.09 -4.04 19.28
C LEU A 54 -23.14 -4.91 20.01
N ASP A 55 -23.18 -6.22 19.76
CA ASP A 55 -24.21 -7.15 20.26
C ASP A 55 -23.73 -8.01 21.46
N GLU A 56 -22.42 -8.14 21.68
CA GLU A 56 -21.82 -9.08 22.65
C GLU A 56 -21.09 -8.38 23.83
N SER A 57 -21.04 -9.07 24.98
CA SER A 57 -20.48 -8.52 26.22
C SER A 57 -18.96 -8.23 26.13
N HIS A 58 -18.52 -7.19 26.84
CA HIS A 58 -17.22 -6.50 26.75
C HIS A 58 -15.91 -7.33 26.84
N SER A 59 -15.93 -8.64 27.09
CA SER A 59 -14.70 -9.43 27.26
C SER A 59 -13.94 -9.72 25.96
N ILE A 60 -14.64 -9.88 24.83
CA ILE A 60 -14.04 -10.20 23.51
C ILE A 60 -13.43 -8.95 22.83
N PHE A 61 -13.82 -7.75 23.28
CA PHE A 61 -13.40 -6.48 22.69
C PHE A 61 -11.88 -6.25 22.79
N ILE A 62 -11.27 -6.62 23.91
CA ILE A 62 -9.84 -6.38 24.17
C ILE A 62 -8.97 -7.21 23.22
N ASP A 63 -9.33 -8.48 22.99
CA ASP A 63 -8.59 -9.37 22.09
C ASP A 63 -8.65 -8.88 20.64
N TYR A 64 -9.83 -8.45 20.20
CA TYR A 64 -10.03 -7.88 18.87
C TYR A 64 -9.23 -6.59 18.66
N PHE A 65 -9.22 -5.72 19.68
CA PHE A 65 -8.46 -4.47 19.65
C PHE A 65 -6.95 -4.74 19.56
N ALA A 66 -6.43 -5.71 20.31
CA ALA A 66 -5.02 -6.09 20.27
C ALA A 66 -4.60 -6.64 18.89
N ILE A 67 -5.42 -7.52 18.30
CA ILE A 67 -5.17 -8.07 16.95
C ILE A 67 -5.20 -6.97 15.89
N PHE A 68 -6.18 -6.07 15.96
CA PHE A 68 -6.29 -4.93 15.05
C PHE A 68 -5.07 -4.00 15.16
N ALA A 69 -4.65 -3.67 16.38
CA ALA A 69 -3.47 -2.84 16.61
C ALA A 69 -2.18 -3.48 16.05
N LEU A 70 -1.99 -4.78 16.26
CA LEU A 70 -0.86 -5.52 15.70
C LEU A 70 -0.86 -5.49 14.17
N MET A 71 -2.02 -5.73 13.55
CA MET A 71 -2.17 -5.69 12.09
C MET A 71 -1.86 -4.29 11.53
N PHE A 72 -2.25 -3.23 12.23
CA PHE A 72 -1.97 -1.85 11.85
C PHE A 72 -0.46 -1.53 11.89
N VAL A 73 0.27 -2.03 12.89
CA VAL A 73 1.73 -1.89 12.99
C VAL A 73 2.43 -2.57 11.82
N VAL A 74 2.05 -3.82 11.52
CA VAL A 74 2.62 -4.57 10.39
C VAL A 74 2.32 -3.87 9.05
N ALA A 75 1.09 -3.40 8.85
CA ALA A 75 0.71 -2.64 7.65
C ALA A 75 1.49 -1.32 7.53
N SER A 76 1.75 -0.64 8.64
CA SER A 76 2.54 0.60 8.66
C SER A 76 4.00 0.36 8.25
N ILE A 77 4.62 -0.71 8.76
CA ILE A 77 5.98 -1.11 8.36
C ILE A 77 6.01 -1.46 6.86
N TRP A 78 5.05 -2.25 6.39
CA TRP A 78 4.93 -2.61 4.98
C TRP A 78 4.78 -1.38 4.08
N LYS A 79 3.96 -0.40 4.48
CA LYS A 79 3.80 0.87 3.75
C LYS A 79 5.13 1.60 3.59
N LEU A 80 5.96 1.68 4.64
CA LEU A 80 7.27 2.34 4.57
C LEU A 80 8.21 1.64 3.59
N VAL A 81 8.26 0.31 3.65
CA VAL A 81 9.05 -0.51 2.70
C VAL A 81 8.56 -0.29 1.27
N ASP A 82 7.24 -0.27 1.07
CA ASP A 82 6.64 -0.09 -0.24
C ASP A 82 6.97 1.29 -0.84
N ILE A 83 6.85 2.38 -0.06
CA ILE A 83 7.25 3.74 -0.46
C ILE A 83 8.71 3.75 -0.96
N TYR A 84 9.61 3.12 -0.21
CA TYR A 84 11.02 3.01 -0.60
C TYR A 84 11.19 2.25 -1.93
N LEU A 85 10.50 1.12 -2.08
CA LEU A 85 10.56 0.30 -3.29
C LEU A 85 9.99 1.01 -4.54
N VAL A 86 8.98 1.86 -4.38
CA VAL A 86 8.46 2.69 -5.49
C VAL A 86 9.50 3.70 -5.92
N PHE A 87 10.07 4.44 -4.97
CA PHE A 87 11.05 5.49 -5.25
C PHE A 87 12.31 4.94 -5.93
N VAL A 88 12.88 3.86 -5.38
CA VAL A 88 14.06 3.19 -5.98
C VAL A 88 13.69 2.52 -7.29
N GLY A 89 12.52 1.90 -7.38
CA GLY A 89 12.02 1.26 -8.59
C GLY A 89 11.96 2.23 -9.78
N ILE A 90 11.36 3.41 -9.61
CA ILE A 90 11.27 4.40 -10.68
C ILE A 90 12.66 4.85 -11.16
N LYS A 91 13.61 5.05 -10.24
CA LYS A 91 15.00 5.40 -10.60
C LYS A 91 15.68 4.30 -11.41
N LYS A 92 15.50 3.04 -10.99
CA LYS A 92 16.04 1.87 -11.68
C LYS A 92 15.44 1.74 -13.09
N ASP A 93 14.12 1.90 -13.22
CA ASP A 93 13.43 1.82 -14.51
C ASP A 93 13.91 2.93 -15.45
N ASN A 94 14.07 4.16 -14.95
CA ASN A 94 14.61 5.26 -15.73
C ASN A 94 16.06 5.01 -16.17
N PHE A 95 16.90 4.43 -15.31
CA PHE A 95 18.28 4.10 -15.65
C PHE A 95 18.35 3.07 -16.79
N HIS A 96 17.55 1.99 -16.72
CA HIS A 96 17.47 1.01 -17.81
C HIS A 96 16.99 1.62 -19.13
N LYS A 97 16.02 2.54 -19.07
CA LYS A 97 15.55 3.28 -20.25
C LYS A 97 16.67 4.10 -20.91
N ILE A 98 17.50 4.75 -20.11
CA ILE A 98 18.66 5.52 -20.59
C ILE A 98 19.70 4.59 -21.20
N LEU A 99 20.03 3.48 -20.53
CA LEU A 99 20.99 2.49 -21.07
C LEU A 99 20.55 1.91 -22.41
N ASN A 100 19.28 1.51 -22.53
CA ASN A 100 18.72 0.96 -23.77
C ASN A 100 18.63 1.99 -24.90
N PHE A 101 18.70 3.29 -24.61
CA PHE A 101 18.79 4.33 -25.63
C PHE A 101 20.20 4.42 -26.24
N PHE A 102 21.23 4.04 -25.47
CA PHE A 102 22.63 4.08 -25.91
C PHE A 102 23.16 2.73 -26.42
N SER A 103 22.42 1.63 -26.23
CA SER A 103 22.73 0.30 -26.79
C SER A 103 22.16 0.14 -28.19
#